data_AF-X0RQM7-F1
#
_entry.id   AF-X0RQM7-F1
#
_cell.length_a   1.000
_cell.length_b   1.000
_cell.length_c   1.000
_cell.angle_alpha   90.00
_cell.angle_beta   90.00
_cell.angle_gamma   90.00
#
_symmetry.space_group_name_H-M   'P 1'
#
loop_
_entity.id
_entity.type
_entity.pdbx_description
1 polymer ?
#
loop_
_entity_poly.entity_id
_entity_poly.type
_entity_poly.pdbx_seq_one_letter_code
_entity_poly.pdbx_strand_id
1 'polypeptide(L)'
;SRFLKGGAYGRMPVYRIIATKFIHPLLFSLVFGKRITDSTNGFSAIRVGIFKDKRININQEWMNNYELEPYLFYKAIQLGYKVGEVPVSKIYPPKHLGYTKMRFVLDWWSILKPLVLLALGIIR
;
A
#
# COMPACT_ATOMS: atom_id res chain seq x y z
N SER A 1 9.35 0.44 -3.79
CA SER A 1 8.73 0.60 -5.11
C SER A 1 9.38 -0.28 -6.16
N ARG A 2 8.54 -1.07 -6.85
CA ARG A 2 8.93 -1.84 -8.04
C ARG A 2 9.19 -0.97 -9.28
N PHE A 3 8.76 0.30 -9.23
CA PHE A 3 8.78 1.22 -10.37
C PHE A 3 9.87 2.30 -10.26
N LEU A 4 10.64 2.31 -9.18
CA LEU A 4 11.86 3.12 -9.08
C LEU A 4 13.00 2.50 -9.88
N LYS A 5 13.99 3.33 -10.26
CA LYS A 5 15.23 2.87 -10.89
C LYS A 5 15.92 1.84 -9.98
N GLY A 6 16.19 0.65 -10.50
CA GLY A 6 16.73 -0.49 -9.74
C GLY A 6 15.67 -1.42 -9.14
N GLY A 7 14.39 -1.06 -9.19
CA GLY A 7 13.27 -1.95 -8.88
C GLY A 7 12.93 -2.84 -10.08
N ALA A 8 12.33 -3.99 -9.79
CA ALA A 8 11.87 -4.93 -10.82
C ALA A 8 10.57 -5.61 -10.41
N TYR A 9 9.77 -5.97 -11.40
CA TYR A 9 8.63 -6.85 -11.23
C TYR A 9 8.69 -7.95 -12.27
N GLY A 10 8.49 -9.21 -11.84
CA GLY A 10 8.47 -10.36 -12.74
C GLY A 10 7.20 -10.40 -13.61
N ARG A 11 6.77 -11.59 -14.02
CA ARG A 11 5.59 -11.81 -14.88
C ARG A 11 4.26 -11.48 -14.19
N MET A 12 4.02 -10.25 -13.77
CA MET A 12 2.74 -9.83 -13.19
C MET A 12 1.65 -9.72 -14.27
N PRO A 13 0.40 -10.11 -13.98
CA PRO A 13 -0.73 -9.84 -14.87
C PRO A 13 -0.89 -8.33 -15.15
N VAL A 14 -1.27 -7.97 -16.38
CA VAL A 14 -1.42 -6.57 -16.82
C VAL A 14 -2.37 -5.78 -15.93
N TYR A 15 -3.52 -6.36 -15.55
CA TYR A 15 -4.47 -5.72 -14.63
C TYR A 15 -3.81 -5.32 -13.30
N ARG A 16 -2.92 -6.18 -12.79
CA ARG A 16 -2.24 -5.96 -11.50
C ARG A 16 -1.23 -4.85 -11.65
N ILE A 17 -0.51 -4.80 -12.77
CA ILE A 17 0.41 -3.70 -13.09
C ILE A 17 -0.39 -2.39 -13.14
N ILE A 18 -1.50 -2.34 -13.87
CA ILE A 18 -2.30 -1.11 -13.99
C ILE A 18 -2.75 -0.62 -12.61
N ALA A 19 -3.33 -1.50 -11.81
CA ALA A 19 -3.92 -1.10 -10.55
C ALA A 19 -2.86 -0.79 -9.47
N THR A 20 -1.71 -1.48 -9.45
CA THR A 20 -0.57 -1.20 -8.54
C THR A 20 0.30 -0.02 -8.97
N LYS A 21 0.34 0.31 -10.26
CA LYS A 21 1.18 1.39 -10.81
C LYS A 21 0.44 2.71 -10.94
N PHE A 22 -0.83 2.65 -11.37
CA PHE A 22 -1.59 3.85 -11.73
C PHE A 22 -2.72 4.12 -10.74
N ILE A 23 -3.58 3.15 -10.42
CA ILE A 23 -4.79 3.46 -9.64
C ILE A 23 -4.42 3.85 -8.20
N HIS A 24 -3.79 2.93 -7.46
CA HIS A 24 -3.57 3.13 -6.04
C HIS A 24 -2.51 4.22 -5.73
N PRO A 25 -1.36 4.29 -6.42
CA PRO A 25 -0.37 5.35 -6.18
C PRO A 25 -0.85 6.74 -6.61
N LEU A 26 -1.67 6.85 -7.66
CA LEU A 26 -2.24 8.13 -8.09
C LEU A 26 -3.21 8.67 -7.04
N LEU A 27 -4.11 7.84 -6.50
CA LEU A 27 -5.02 8.26 -5.45
C LEU A 27 -4.27 8.77 -4.22
N PHE A 28 -3.24 8.04 -3.78
CA PHE A 28 -2.36 8.50 -2.70
C PHE A 28 -1.66 9.83 -3.05
N SER A 29 -1.20 9.96 -4.29
CA SER A 29 -0.54 11.19 -4.75
C SER A 29 -1.47 12.39 -4.79
N LEU A 30 -2.74 12.18 -5.16
CA LEU A 30 -3.78 13.20 -5.17
C LEU A 30 -4.18 13.62 -3.75
N VAL A 31 -4.40 12.66 -2.85
CA VAL A 31 -4.80 12.94 -1.45
C VAL A 31 -3.74 13.73 -0.71
N PHE A 32 -2.46 13.45 -0.94
CA PHE A 32 -1.36 14.04 -0.17
C PHE A 32 -0.52 15.07 -0.94
N GLY A 33 -0.79 15.30 -2.22
CA GLY A 33 -0.01 16.20 -3.06
C GLY A 33 1.46 15.79 -3.21
N LYS A 34 1.78 14.49 -3.06
CA LYS A 34 3.14 13.95 -3.09
C LYS A 34 3.25 12.85 -4.12
N ARG A 35 4.33 12.82 -4.91
CA ARG A 35 4.57 11.74 -5.87
C ARG A 35 4.84 10.44 -5.12
N ILE A 36 3.95 9.46 -5.30
CA ILE A 36 4.09 8.10 -4.78
C ILE A 36 4.05 7.15 -5.96
N THR A 37 5.07 6.28 -6.08
CA THR A 37 5.21 5.39 -7.23
C THR A 37 4.67 3.98 -6.97
N ASP A 38 4.70 3.50 -5.73
CA ASP A 38 4.18 2.19 -5.34
C ASP A 38 3.68 2.21 -3.88
N SER A 39 2.36 2.22 -3.70
CA SER A 39 1.69 2.19 -2.40
C SER A 39 1.06 0.82 -2.08
N THR A 40 1.34 -0.21 -2.89
CA THR A 40 0.70 -1.54 -2.79
C THR A 40 1.68 -2.64 -2.41
N ASN A 41 2.78 -2.25 -1.79
CA ASN A 41 3.91 -3.13 -1.52
C ASN A 41 4.07 -3.37 -0.02
N GLY A 42 3.82 -4.61 0.40
CA GLY A 42 4.08 -5.03 1.79
C GLY A 42 5.55 -5.14 2.16
N PHE A 43 6.49 -4.97 1.20
CA PHE A 43 7.90 -4.82 1.56
C PHE A 43 8.16 -3.38 1.99
N SER A 44 7.98 -3.14 3.29
CA SER A 44 8.19 -1.85 3.93
C SER A 44 8.92 -2.05 5.27
N ALA A 45 9.58 -0.99 5.72
CA ALA A 45 10.16 -0.92 7.06
C ALA A 45 9.57 0.30 7.76
N ILE A 46 9.13 0.11 9.00
CA ILE A 46 8.46 1.13 9.79
C ILE A 46 9.20 1.28 11.11
N ARG A 47 9.47 2.52 11.51
CA ARG A 47 10.06 2.80 12.82
C ARG A 47 9.04 2.48 13.91
N VAL A 48 9.38 1.57 14.82
CA VAL A 48 8.50 1.15 15.94
C VAL A 48 8.00 2.33 16.77
N GLY A 49 8.80 3.39 16.91
CA GLY A 49 8.39 4.60 17.62
C GLY A 49 7.13 5.27 17.09
N ILE A 50 6.72 5.01 15.84
CA ILE A 50 5.47 5.54 15.27
C ILE A 50 4.24 5.06 16.07
N PHE A 51 4.29 3.84 16.63
CA PHE A 51 3.19 3.25 17.40
C PHE A 51 3.01 3.88 18.79
N LYS A 52 3.92 4.76 19.21
CA LYS A 52 3.76 5.56 20.43
C LYS A 52 2.88 6.81 20.19
N ASP A 53 2.66 7.18 18.93
CA ASP A 53 1.80 8.29 18.56
C ASP A 53 0.33 7.88 18.74
N LYS A 54 -0.36 8.51 19.68
CA LYS A 54 -1.78 8.22 19.99
C LYS A 54 -2.73 8.44 18.81
N ARG A 55 -2.29 9.16 17.76
CA ARG A 55 -3.07 9.39 16.53
C ARG A 55 -3.04 8.18 15.58
N ILE A 56 -2.23 7.17 15.88
CA ILE A 56 -2.15 5.90 15.15
C ILE A 56 -2.70 4.80 16.04
N ASN A 57 -3.84 4.25 15.65
CA ASN A 57 -4.46 3.13 16.34
C ASN A 57 -4.50 1.93 15.38
N ILE A 58 -3.72 0.89 15.68
CA ILE A 58 -3.70 -0.34 14.89
C ILE A 58 -4.70 -1.40 15.38
N ASN A 59 -5.29 -1.21 16.55
CA ASN A 59 -6.24 -2.13 17.16
C ASN A 59 -7.66 -1.72 16.78
N GLN A 60 -7.99 -1.79 15.49
CA GLN A 60 -9.32 -1.49 14.97
C GLN A 60 -9.93 -2.72 14.29
N GLU A 61 -11.24 -2.94 14.46
CA GLU A 61 -11.94 -4.13 13.96
C GLU A 61 -11.82 -4.35 12.44
N TRP A 62 -11.61 -3.28 11.68
CA TRP A 62 -11.48 -3.34 10.23
C TRP A 62 -10.04 -3.62 9.74
N MET A 63 -9.05 -3.72 10.64
CA MET A 63 -7.62 -3.88 10.30
C MET A 63 -7.12 -5.33 10.24
N ASN A 64 -8.03 -6.29 9.99
CA ASN A 64 -7.74 -7.72 10.12
C ASN A 64 -7.14 -8.38 8.85
N ASN A 65 -6.99 -7.65 7.73
CA ASN A 65 -6.42 -8.19 6.48
C ASN A 65 -5.36 -7.23 5.89
N TYR A 66 -5.49 -6.90 4.61
CA TYR A 66 -4.55 -6.07 3.84
C TYR A 66 -4.66 -4.57 4.13
N GLU A 67 -5.49 -4.17 5.10
CA GLU A 67 -5.75 -2.78 5.44
C GLU A 67 -4.62 -2.12 6.26
N LEU A 68 -3.80 -2.92 6.96
CA LEU A 68 -2.80 -2.43 7.91
C LEU A 68 -1.72 -1.59 7.23
N GLU A 69 -1.10 -2.10 6.16
CA GLU A 69 -0.01 -1.39 5.49
C GLU A 69 -0.47 -0.07 4.83
N PRO A 70 -1.60 -0.03 4.09
CA PRO A 70 -2.15 1.22 3.57
C PRO A 70 -2.51 2.21 4.69
N TYR A 71 -3.08 1.75 5.82
CA TYR A 71 -3.37 2.62 6.96
C TYR A 71 -2.12 3.26 7.54
N LEU A 72 -1.09 2.46 7.82
CA LEU A 72 0.16 2.96 8.39
C LEU A 72 0.87 3.92 7.43
N PHE A 73 0.85 3.61 6.12
CA PHE A 73 1.41 4.49 5.10
C PHE A 73 0.65 5.81 5.01
N TYR A 74 -0.69 5.76 4.99
CA TYR A 74 -1.56 6.93 5.04
C TYR A 74 -1.26 7.80 6.26
N LYS A 75 -1.24 7.20 7.46
CA LYS A 75 -0.98 7.91 8.72
C LYS A 75 0.42 8.50 8.77
N ALA A 76 1.43 7.78 8.28
CA ALA A 76 2.78 8.30 8.23
C ALA A 76 2.84 9.59 7.39
N ILE A 77 2.21 9.60 6.22
CA ILE A 77 2.17 10.79 5.36
C ILE A 77 1.32 11.90 5.98
N GLN A 78 0.12 11.57 6.45
CA GLN A 78 -0.84 12.51 7.06
C GLN A 78 -0.23 13.24 8.27
N LEU A 79 0.49 12.52 9.13
CA LEU A 79 1.07 13.06 10.36
C LEU A 79 2.45 13.70 10.15
N GLY A 80 2.92 13.78 8.90
CA GLY A 80 4.17 14.45 8.55
C GLY A 80 5.44 13.67 8.85
N TYR A 81 5.36 12.35 9.06
CA TYR A 81 6.56 11.52 9.21
C TYR A 81 7.39 11.51 7.92
N LYS A 82 8.70 11.25 8.07
CA LYS A 82 9.59 11.07 6.93
C LYS A 82 9.26 9.73 6.25
N VAL A 83 8.85 9.80 5.00
CA VAL A 83 8.48 8.66 4.16
C VAL A 83 9.34 8.69 2.92
N GLY A 84 9.83 7.52 2.50
CA GLY A 84 10.64 7.36 1.29
C GLY A 84 10.36 6.03 0.61
N GLU A 85 10.62 5.99 -0.69
CA GLU A 85 10.49 4.77 -1.49
C GLU A 85 11.88 4.21 -1.81
N VAL A 86 12.09 2.92 -1.55
CA VAL A 86 13.32 2.20 -1.93
C VAL A 86 13.05 1.28 -3.14
N PRO A 87 14.00 1.10 -4.07
CA PRO A 87 13.82 0.16 -5.17
C PRO A 87 13.71 -1.27 -4.64
N VAL A 88 12.73 -2.04 -5.14
CA VAL A 88 12.53 -3.44 -4.74
C VAL A 88 12.23 -4.32 -5.93
N SER A 89 12.71 -5.56 -5.86
CA SER A 89 12.46 -6.60 -6.85
C SER A 89 11.42 -7.58 -6.34
N LYS A 90 10.39 -7.83 -7.14
CA LYS A 90 9.30 -8.72 -6.79
C LYS A 90 9.11 -9.76 -7.87
N ILE A 91 9.67 -10.92 -7.60
CA ILE A 91 9.75 -12.05 -8.51
C ILE A 91 8.72 -13.07 -8.03
N TYR A 92 7.70 -13.33 -8.85
CA TYR A 92 6.68 -14.34 -8.58
C TYR A 92 7.09 -15.67 -9.22
N PRO A 93 6.79 -16.81 -8.57
CA PRO A 93 7.05 -18.11 -9.16
C PRO A 93 6.26 -18.31 -10.48
N PRO A 94 6.66 -19.27 -11.34
CA PRO A 94 5.99 -19.52 -12.61
C PRO A 94 4.53 -20.03 -12.44
N LYS A 95 3.70 -19.86 -13.48
CA LYS A 95 2.21 -19.97 -13.40
C LYS A 95 1.67 -21.27 -12.85
N HIS A 96 2.41 -22.36 -13.04
CA HIS A 96 2.01 -23.70 -12.60
C HIS A 96 2.01 -23.86 -11.06
N LEU A 97 2.65 -22.97 -10.31
CA LEU A 97 2.70 -23.02 -8.83
C LEU A 97 1.61 -22.17 -8.15
N GLY A 98 0.67 -21.61 -8.92
CA GLY A 98 -0.36 -20.72 -8.42
C GLY A 98 0.12 -19.28 -8.29
N TYR A 99 -0.64 -18.33 -8.84
CA TYR A 99 -0.15 -16.96 -9.01
C TYR A 99 -0.40 -16.03 -7.83
N THR A 100 -1.31 -16.37 -6.92
CA THR A 100 -1.66 -15.50 -5.79
C THR A 100 -2.82 -16.10 -4.99
N LYS A 101 -2.76 -16.08 -3.64
CA LYS A 101 -3.90 -16.35 -2.74
C LYS A 101 -4.91 -15.18 -2.69
N MET A 102 -4.58 -14.05 -3.32
CA MET A 102 -5.32 -12.79 -3.28
C MET A 102 -6.53 -12.82 -4.23
N ARG A 103 -7.73 -12.57 -3.69
CA ARG A 103 -9.01 -12.52 -4.43
C ARG A 103 -9.19 -11.15 -5.07
N PHE A 104 -9.62 -11.13 -6.33
CA PHE A 104 -9.60 -9.94 -7.17
C PHE A 104 -10.45 -8.75 -6.67
N VAL A 105 -11.55 -8.99 -5.97
CA VAL A 105 -12.47 -7.90 -5.56
C VAL A 105 -12.32 -7.56 -4.08
N LEU A 106 -12.40 -8.58 -3.22
CA LEU A 106 -12.40 -8.39 -1.77
C LEU A 106 -11.07 -7.83 -1.26
N ASP A 107 -9.96 -8.41 -1.69
CA ASP A 107 -8.65 -8.02 -1.17
C ASP A 107 -8.16 -6.70 -1.78
N TRP A 108 -8.62 -6.37 -2.99
CA TRP A 108 -8.38 -5.06 -3.61
C TRP A 108 -9.18 -3.95 -2.91
N TRP A 109 -10.43 -4.23 -2.53
CA TRP A 109 -11.21 -3.29 -1.72
C TRP A 109 -10.56 -3.07 -0.35
N SER A 110 -10.06 -4.11 0.30
CA SER A 110 -9.29 -3.98 1.56
C SER A 110 -8.09 -3.03 1.42
N ILE A 111 -7.42 -2.99 0.27
CA ILE A 111 -6.29 -2.07 0.06
C ILE A 111 -6.75 -0.62 -0.18
N LEU A 112 -7.85 -0.43 -0.93
CA LEU A 112 -8.39 0.89 -1.28
C LEU A 112 -9.20 1.54 -0.15
N LYS A 113 -9.92 0.73 0.63
CA LYS A 113 -10.85 1.18 1.68
C LYS A 113 -10.20 2.14 2.69
N PRO A 114 -9.00 1.87 3.24
CA PRO A 114 -8.37 2.79 4.19
C PRO A 114 -8.14 4.17 3.58
N LEU A 115 -7.62 4.23 2.35
CA LEU A 115 -7.35 5.49 1.66
C LEU A 115 -8.62 6.32 1.48
N VAL A 116 -9.69 5.71 0.96
CA VAL A 116 -10.95 6.42 0.68
C VAL A 116 -11.64 6.85 1.98
N LEU A 117 -11.79 5.93 2.93
CA LEU A 117 -12.54 6.21 4.16
C LEU A 117 -11.80 7.18 5.10
N LEU A 118 -10.46 7.14 5.14
CA LEU A 118 -9.67 8.11 5.90
C LEU A 118 -9.68 9.49 5.22
N ALA A 119 -9.59 9.56 3.89
CA ALA A 119 -9.64 10.83 3.16
C ALA A 119 -11.01 11.52 3.31
N LEU A 120 -12.09 10.74 3.36
CA LEU A 120 -13.45 11.22 3.62
C LEU A 120 -13.74 11.45 5.12
N GLY A 121 -12.83 11.10 6.02
CA GLY A 121 -13.01 11.25 7.48
C GLY A 121 -14.06 10.32 8.10
N ILE A 122 -14.47 9.27 7.39
CA ILE A 122 -15.47 8.28 7.86
C ILE A 122 -14.87 7.38 8.94
N ILE A 123 -13.58 7.05 8.81
CA ILE A 123 -12.81 6.29 9.82
C ILE A 123 -11.61 7.11 10.30
N ARG A 124 -11.04 6.74 11.46
CA ARG A 124 -9.99 7.52 12.13
C ARG A 124 -8.65 6.80 12.21
#